data_AF-A0A2V7I6N7-F1
#
_entry.id   AF-A0A2V7I6N7-F1
#
_cell.length_a   1.000
_cell.length_b   1.000
_cell.length_c   1.000
_cell.angle_alpha   90.00
_cell.angle_beta   90.00
_cell.angle_gamma   90.00
#
_symmetry.space_group_name_H-M   'P 1'
#
loop_
_entity.id
_entity.type
_entity.pdbx_description
1 polymer ?
#
loop_
_entity_poly.entity_id
_entity_poly.type
_entity_poly.pdbx_seq_one_letter_code
_entity_poly.pdbx_strand_id
1 'polypeptide(L)'
;MTGTLPARVTVEAPARLHLGFIDLNGECGRLFGSIGVALERPRYVVEVRHAPHGEVDGEVEAELSRIIETLGDDARVPGSIAVRVLERIPRHQGLGSGTQRDLALGCALSRLAGRILTASEIAGRLGRGQRSGVGIATFERGGLVVDAGVVRG
;
A
#
# COMPACT_ATOMS: atom_id res chain seq x y z
N MET A 1 17.08 4.07 20.02
CA MET A 1 15.89 4.48 20.80
C MET A 1 14.88 3.36 20.72
N THR A 2 14.72 2.56 21.78
CA THR A 2 13.68 1.54 21.88
C THR A 2 12.36 2.21 22.23
N GLY A 3 11.66 2.71 21.20
CA GLY A 3 10.30 3.19 21.35
C GLY A 3 9.37 2.02 21.69
N THR A 4 8.41 2.24 22.58
CA THR A 4 7.34 1.29 22.86
C THR A 4 6.59 0.97 21.57
N LEU A 5 6.42 -0.31 21.26
CA LEU A 5 5.63 -0.74 20.10
C LEU A 5 4.19 -0.19 20.22
N PRO A 6 3.60 0.32 19.12
CA PRO A 6 2.23 0.81 19.17
C PRO A 6 1.28 -0.35 19.48
N ALA A 7 0.25 -0.11 20.30
CA ALA A 7 -0.79 -1.12 20.52
C ALA A 7 -1.80 -1.21 19.36
N ARG A 8 -1.86 -0.15 18.54
CA ARG A 8 -2.80 0.06 17.44
C ARG A 8 -2.16 0.95 16.38
N VAL A 9 -2.39 0.63 15.12
CA VAL A 9 -2.01 1.42 13.96
C VAL A 9 -3.20 1.57 13.03
N THR A 10 -3.56 2.80 12.70
CA THR A 10 -4.55 3.10 11.66
C THR A 10 -3.84 3.72 10.48
N VAL A 11 -4.11 3.21 9.28
CA VAL A 11 -3.54 3.73 8.04
C VAL A 11 -4.66 4.14 7.11
N GLU A 12 -4.58 5.37 6.62
CA GLU A 12 -5.44 5.91 5.58
C GLU A 12 -4.68 5.95 4.26
N ALA A 13 -5.32 5.50 3.19
CA ALA A 13 -4.74 5.44 1.85
C ALA A 13 -5.71 6.05 0.84
N PRO A 14 -5.35 7.16 0.17
CA PRO A 14 -6.24 7.82 -0.77
C PRO A 14 -6.45 6.98 -2.02
N ALA A 15 -7.66 6.99 -2.59
CA ALA A 15 -7.82 6.55 -3.98
C ALA A 15 -6.97 7.43 -4.91
N ARG A 16 -6.74 6.94 -6.13
CA ARG A 16 -6.07 7.73 -7.16
C ARG A 16 -6.70 7.49 -8.53
N LEU A 17 -6.72 8.53 -9.35
CA LEU A 17 -6.99 8.40 -10.78
C LEU A 17 -5.67 8.28 -11.53
N HIS A 18 -5.57 7.27 -12.39
CA HIS A 18 -4.46 7.13 -13.33
C HIS A 18 -4.87 7.76 -14.67
N LEU A 19 -4.19 8.83 -15.05
CA LEU A 19 -4.55 9.67 -16.21
C LEU A 19 -3.90 9.21 -17.52
N GLY A 20 -3.09 8.15 -17.49
CA GLY A 20 -2.52 7.54 -18.67
C GLY A 20 -1.04 7.24 -18.53
N PHE A 21 -0.53 6.45 -19.48
CA PHE A 21 0.89 6.22 -19.66
C PHE A 21 1.45 7.21 -20.69
N ILE A 22 2.71 7.60 -20.51
CA ILE A 22 3.42 8.53 -21.38
C ILE A 22 4.00 7.79 -22.59
N ASP A 23 4.75 6.72 -22.36
CA ASP A 23 5.45 5.98 -23.41
C ASP A 23 5.37 4.46 -23.18
N LEU A 24 4.46 3.79 -23.90
CA LEU A 24 4.31 2.33 -23.79
C LEU A 24 5.39 1.54 -24.55
N ASN A 25 6.09 2.18 -25.50
CA ASN A 25 7.00 1.52 -26.44
C ASN A 25 8.48 1.81 -26.13
N GLY A 26 8.77 2.76 -25.24
CA GLY A 26 10.12 3.17 -24.87
C GLY A 26 10.83 4.06 -25.88
N GLU A 27 10.11 4.60 -26.87
CA GLU A 27 10.67 5.43 -27.95
C GLU A 27 11.16 6.79 -27.45
N CYS A 28 10.64 7.28 -26.33
CA CYS A 28 11.07 8.48 -25.63
C CYS A 28 12.27 8.22 -24.68
N GLY A 29 12.88 7.04 -24.74
CA GLY A 29 14.07 6.67 -23.96
C GLY A 29 13.79 6.06 -22.58
N ARG A 30 12.51 5.97 -22.17
CA ARG A 30 12.07 5.31 -20.94
C ARG A 30 10.79 4.53 -21.19
N LEU A 31 10.66 3.37 -20.58
CA LEU A 31 9.43 2.57 -20.68
C LEU A 31 8.42 3.03 -19.62
N PHE A 32 7.17 3.14 -20.03
CA PHE A 32 6.03 3.64 -19.28
C PHE A 32 6.11 5.15 -19.01
N GLY A 33 6.23 5.55 -17.74
CA GLY A 33 5.92 6.88 -17.28
C GLY A 33 4.41 7.09 -17.23
N SER A 34 3.93 7.78 -16.20
CA SER A 34 2.49 7.92 -15.99
C SER A 34 2.13 9.18 -15.24
N ILE A 35 0.88 9.60 -15.38
CA ILE A 35 0.34 10.75 -14.66
C ILE A 35 -0.82 10.26 -13.81
N GLY A 36 -0.95 10.79 -12.61
CA GLY A 36 -2.15 10.55 -11.82
C GLY A 36 -2.31 11.49 -10.65
N VAL A 37 -3.48 11.45 -10.03
CA VAL A 37 -3.86 12.38 -8.97
C VAL A 37 -4.51 11.60 -7.83
N ALA A 38 -4.12 11.93 -6.59
CA ALA A 38 -4.76 11.43 -5.40
C ALA A 38 -6.16 12.06 -5.22
N LEU A 39 -7.10 11.27 -4.72
CA LEU A 39 -8.44 11.73 -4.36
C LEU A 39 -8.56 11.77 -2.84
N GLU A 40 -9.27 12.77 -2.33
CA GLU A 40 -9.64 12.81 -0.92
C GLU A 40 -10.61 11.67 -0.56
N ARG A 41 -11.55 11.38 -1.47
CA ARG A 41 -12.49 10.26 -1.39
C ARG A 41 -12.74 9.62 -2.76
N PRO A 42 -13.07 8.32 -2.80
CA PRO A 42 -13.05 7.38 -1.67
C PRO A 42 -11.62 7.12 -1.18
N ARG A 43 -11.48 6.58 0.02
CA ARG A 43 -10.20 6.19 0.61
C ARG A 43 -10.32 4.82 1.26
N TYR A 44 -9.19 4.19 1.45
CA TYR A 44 -9.09 2.94 2.18
C TYR A 44 -8.57 3.24 3.58
N VAL A 45 -9.28 2.80 4.60
CA VAL A 45 -8.87 3.00 6.00
C VAL A 45 -8.88 1.66 6.69
N VAL A 46 -7.74 1.26 7.25
CA VAL A 46 -7.58 0.01 7.99
C VAL A 46 -6.98 0.27 9.35
N GLU A 47 -7.52 -0.41 10.35
CA GLU A 47 -6.97 -0.46 11.69
C GLU A 47 -6.43 -1.86 11.97
N VAL A 48 -5.20 -1.91 12.48
CA VAL A 48 -4.56 -3.14 12.98
C VAL A 48 -4.11 -2.91 14.42
N ARG A 49 -4.44 -3.83 15.32
CA ARG A 49 -4.10 -3.71 16.74
C ARG A 49 -3.77 -5.06 17.36
N HIS A 50 -3.03 -5.08 18.45
CA HIS A 50 -2.94 -6.27 19.29
C HIS A 50 -4.31 -6.60 19.90
N ALA A 51 -4.59 -7.90 20.01
CA ALA A 51 -5.83 -8.41 20.59
C ALA A 51 -5.56 -9.74 21.31
N PRO A 52 -6.32 -10.08 22.37
CA PRO A 52 -6.21 -11.39 23.02
C PRO A 52 -6.53 -12.56 22.08
N HIS A 53 -7.39 -12.33 21.08
CA HIS A 53 -7.80 -13.30 20.08
C HIS A 53 -7.68 -12.67 18.68
N GLY A 54 -7.31 -13.48 17.69
CA GLY A 54 -7.22 -13.04 16.31
C GLY A 54 -8.60 -12.76 15.74
N GLU A 55 -8.80 -11.57 15.16
CA GLU A 55 -10.06 -11.18 14.52
C GLU A 55 -9.76 -10.39 13.25
N VAL A 56 -9.91 -10.99 12.09
CA VAL A 56 -9.59 -10.36 10.80
C VAL A 56 -10.86 -10.22 9.98
N ASP A 57 -11.10 -9.03 9.43
CA ASP A 57 -12.14 -8.84 8.42
C ASP A 57 -11.86 -9.79 7.24
N GLY A 58 -12.79 -10.72 7.00
CA GLY A 58 -12.61 -11.80 6.01
C GLY A 58 -12.34 -11.31 4.59
N GLU A 59 -12.68 -10.06 4.25
CA GLU A 59 -12.34 -9.49 2.94
C GLU A 59 -10.83 -9.37 2.70
N VAL A 60 -10.03 -9.19 3.77
CA VAL A 60 -8.60 -8.91 3.67
C VAL A 60 -7.72 -10.02 4.21
N GLU A 61 -8.31 -11.12 4.68
CA GLU A 61 -7.57 -12.24 5.26
C GLU A 61 -6.54 -12.83 4.29
N ALA A 62 -6.95 -13.07 3.03
CA ALA A 62 -6.06 -13.58 2.00
C ALA A 62 -4.91 -12.61 1.69
N GLU A 63 -5.19 -11.31 1.57
CA GLU A 63 -4.15 -10.32 1.37
C GLU A 63 -3.21 -10.17 2.57
N LEU A 64 -3.75 -10.24 3.79
CA LEU A 64 -2.97 -10.16 5.02
C LEU A 64 -1.96 -11.31 5.10
N SER A 65 -2.42 -12.55 4.88
CA SER A 65 -1.57 -13.74 4.86
C SER A 65 -0.45 -13.61 3.83
N ARG A 66 -0.79 -13.23 2.58
CA ARG A 66 0.20 -13.00 1.52
C ARG A 66 1.20 -11.90 1.88
N ILE A 67 0.76 -10.80 2.50
CA ILE A 67 1.65 -9.70 2.90
C ILE A 67 2.60 -10.16 4.01
N ILE A 68 2.11 -10.89 5.01
CA ILE A 68 2.95 -11.45 6.08
C ILE A 68 3.98 -12.43 5.50
N GLU A 69 3.57 -13.32 4.60
CA GLU A 69 4.48 -14.23 3.91
C GLU A 69 5.56 -13.49 3.10
N THR A 70 5.17 -12.44 2.38
CA THR A 70 6.09 -11.69 1.50
C THR A 70 7.04 -10.79 2.27
N LEU A 71 6.57 -10.15 3.35
CA LEU A 71 7.38 -9.23 4.15
C LEU A 71 8.14 -9.94 5.28
N GLY A 72 7.74 -11.16 5.64
CA GLY A 72 8.42 -11.98 6.65
C GLY A 72 8.47 -11.29 8.01
N ASP A 73 9.64 -11.30 8.64
CA ASP A 73 9.88 -10.69 9.96
C ASP A 73 9.61 -9.19 9.99
N ASP A 74 9.55 -8.52 8.81
CA ASP A 74 9.22 -7.10 8.77
C ASP A 74 7.73 -6.81 8.97
N ALA A 75 6.86 -7.82 8.88
CA ALA A 75 5.42 -7.71 9.10
C ALA A 75 4.88 -8.71 10.14
N ARG A 76 5.74 -9.58 10.68
CA ARG A 76 5.36 -10.58 11.68
C ARG A 76 5.18 -9.93 13.04
N VAL A 77 3.93 -9.71 13.43
CA VAL A 77 3.55 -9.13 14.71
C VAL A 77 3.52 -10.21 15.80
N PRO A 78 4.14 -9.99 16.98
CA PRO A 78 4.03 -10.92 18.10
C PRO A 78 2.60 -11.04 18.63
N GLY A 79 2.15 -12.27 18.88
CA GLY A 79 0.81 -12.54 19.43
C GLY A 79 -0.31 -12.36 18.40
N SER A 80 -1.55 -12.32 18.89
CA SER A 80 -2.73 -12.18 18.03
C SER A 80 -3.04 -10.71 17.73
N ILE A 81 -3.57 -10.47 16.53
CA ILE A 81 -3.99 -9.15 16.06
C ILE A 81 -5.46 -9.14 15.66
N ALA A 82 -6.07 -7.97 15.77
CA ALA A 82 -7.35 -7.68 15.14
C ALA A 82 -7.16 -6.70 13.97
N VAL A 83 -7.81 -6.98 12.84
CA VAL A 83 -7.75 -6.17 11.61
C VAL A 83 -9.18 -5.78 11.22
N ARG A 84 -9.44 -4.48 11.13
CA ARG A 84 -10.74 -3.93 10.73
C ARG A 84 -10.59 -2.96 9.57
N VAL A 85 -11.37 -3.17 8.52
CA VAL A 85 -11.48 -2.21 7.41
C VAL A 85 -12.60 -1.22 7.74
N LEU A 86 -12.27 0.05 7.91
CA LEU A 86 -13.20 1.11 8.28
C LEU A 86 -13.79 1.81 7.04
N GLU A 87 -12.99 2.00 5.99
CA GLU A 87 -13.41 2.59 4.71
C GLU A 87 -12.79 1.85 3.53
N ARG A 88 -13.44 1.91 2.37
CA ARG A 88 -13.08 1.10 1.20
C ARG A 88 -13.04 1.94 -0.08
N ILE A 89 -12.09 1.59 -0.95
CA ILE A 89 -12.06 2.06 -2.34
C ILE A 89 -12.75 0.99 -3.20
N PRO A 90 -13.78 1.34 -3.99
CA PRO A 90 -14.44 0.39 -4.88
C PRO A 90 -13.45 -0.34 -5.79
N ARG A 91 -13.58 -1.67 -5.87
CA ARG A 91 -12.70 -2.51 -6.68
C ARG A 91 -13.01 -2.35 -8.17
N HIS A 92 -11.98 -2.48 -9.00
CA HIS A 92 -12.08 -2.52 -10.46
C HIS A 92 -12.68 -1.27 -11.14
N GLN A 93 -12.68 -0.12 -10.47
CA GLN A 93 -13.16 1.15 -11.03
C GLN A 93 -12.02 2.11 -11.44
N GLY A 94 -10.81 1.59 -11.67
CA GLY A 94 -9.65 2.43 -12.02
C GLY A 94 -9.10 3.29 -10.86
N LEU A 95 -9.62 3.13 -9.65
CA LEU A 95 -9.25 3.93 -8.46
C LEU A 95 -8.02 3.42 -7.69
N GLY A 96 -7.37 2.37 -8.20
CA GLY A 96 -6.15 1.82 -7.62
C GLY A 96 -6.29 1.12 -6.26
N SER A 97 -7.48 0.61 -5.94
CA SER A 97 -7.81 0.01 -4.65
C SER A 97 -6.82 -1.06 -4.18
N GLY A 98 -6.39 -1.97 -5.08
CA GLY A 98 -5.49 -3.07 -4.71
C GLY A 98 -4.14 -2.62 -4.18
N THR A 99 -3.50 -1.65 -4.85
CA THR A 99 -2.22 -1.10 -4.37
C THR A 99 -2.41 -0.34 -3.06
N GLN A 100 -3.46 0.47 -2.94
CA GLN A 100 -3.69 1.26 -1.72
C GLN A 100 -3.94 0.37 -0.50
N ARG A 101 -4.75 -0.69 -0.67
CA ARG A 101 -4.98 -1.70 0.37
C ARG A 101 -3.69 -2.39 0.78
N ASP A 102 -2.91 -2.87 -0.19
CA ASP A 102 -1.67 -3.59 0.09
C ASP A 102 -0.64 -2.73 0.83
N LEU A 103 -0.50 -1.46 0.42
CA LEU A 103 0.35 -0.49 1.10
C LEU A 103 -0.15 -0.18 2.50
N ALA A 104 -1.46 0.00 2.68
CA ALA A 104 -2.03 0.29 3.99
C ALA A 104 -1.83 -0.87 4.97
N LEU A 105 -2.12 -2.12 4.54
CA LEU A 105 -1.90 -3.33 5.35
C LEU A 105 -0.42 -3.55 5.66
N GLY A 106 0.46 -3.43 4.66
CA GLY A 106 1.90 -3.57 4.86
C GLY A 106 2.47 -2.53 5.82
N CYS A 107 2.07 -1.27 5.69
CA CYS A 107 2.47 -0.19 6.59
C CYS A 107 1.96 -0.44 8.02
N ALA A 108 0.70 -0.87 8.17
CA ALA A 108 0.12 -1.14 9.48
C ALA A 108 0.82 -2.29 10.19
N LEU A 109 1.03 -3.41 9.51
CA LEU A 109 1.74 -4.58 10.04
C LEU A 109 3.19 -4.25 10.37
N SER A 110 3.89 -3.56 9.48
CA SER A 110 5.30 -3.19 9.69
C SER A 110 5.45 -2.35 10.96
N ARG A 111 4.65 -1.30 11.10
CA ARG A 111 4.65 -0.44 12.29
C ARG A 111 4.30 -1.20 13.56
N LEU A 112 3.31 -2.09 13.50
CA LEU A 112 2.90 -2.90 14.65
C LEU A 112 3.99 -3.92 15.05
N ALA A 113 4.76 -4.43 14.08
CA ALA A 113 5.92 -5.28 14.32
C ALA A 113 7.17 -4.50 14.79
N GLY A 114 7.09 -3.17 14.96
CA GLY A 114 8.23 -2.33 15.35
C GLY A 114 9.20 -2.02 14.22
N ARG A 115 8.76 -2.22 12.98
CA ARG A 115 9.50 -1.92 11.77
C ARG A 115 8.89 -0.68 11.13
N ILE A 116 9.68 0.08 10.39
CA ILE A 116 9.22 1.32 9.75
C ILE A 116 9.61 1.26 8.28
N LEU A 117 9.05 0.27 7.57
CA LEU A 117 9.20 0.20 6.13
C LEU A 117 8.47 1.38 5.47
N THR A 118 9.11 1.94 4.45
CA THR A 118 8.51 2.92 3.55
C THR A 118 7.49 2.26 2.62
N ALA A 119 6.56 3.04 2.07
CA ALA A 119 5.59 2.51 1.13
C ALA A 119 6.28 1.99 -0.14
N SER A 120 7.37 2.62 -0.57
CA SER A 120 8.20 2.14 -1.67
C SER A 120 8.84 0.77 -1.40
N GLU A 121 9.38 0.53 -0.21
CA GLU A 121 9.95 -0.79 0.15
C GLU A 121 8.88 -1.88 0.17
N ILE A 122 7.72 -1.58 0.77
CA ILE A 122 6.57 -2.49 0.79
C ILE A 122 6.11 -2.76 -0.64
N ALA A 123 5.96 -1.73 -1.47
CA ALA A 123 5.54 -1.87 -2.85
C ALA A 123 6.48 -2.78 -3.65
N GLY A 124 7.78 -2.55 -3.55
CA GLY A 124 8.80 -3.32 -4.26
C GLY A 124 8.71 -4.81 -3.92
N ARG A 125 8.58 -5.15 -2.63
CA ARG A 125 8.45 -6.54 -2.19
C ARG A 125 7.12 -7.17 -2.59
N LEU A 126 6.03 -6.41 -2.58
CA LEU A 126 4.70 -6.87 -3.01
C LEU A 126 4.49 -6.84 -4.53
N GLY A 127 5.53 -6.56 -5.32
CA GLY A 127 5.44 -6.50 -6.78
C GLY A 127 4.55 -5.37 -7.30
N ARG A 128 4.33 -4.32 -6.51
CA ARG A 128 3.56 -3.13 -6.89
C ARG A 128 4.49 -2.09 -7.54
N GLY A 129 3.94 -1.27 -8.42
CA GLY A 129 4.69 -0.18 -9.05
C GLY A 129 5.52 -0.55 -10.29
N GLN A 130 5.49 -1.81 -10.75
CA GLN A 130 6.30 -2.28 -11.88
C GLN A 130 6.08 -1.52 -13.21
N ARG A 131 4.91 -0.89 -13.37
CA ARG A 131 4.57 -0.11 -14.58
C ARG A 131 4.28 1.37 -14.28
N SER A 132 3.77 1.66 -13.08
CA SER A 132 3.38 3.02 -12.67
C SER A 132 3.69 3.23 -11.19
N GLY A 133 4.52 4.22 -10.91
CA GLY A 133 4.82 4.69 -9.55
C GLY A 133 3.73 5.56 -8.93
N VAL A 134 2.75 6.03 -9.71
CA VAL A 134 1.67 6.95 -9.26
C VAL A 134 0.98 6.43 -8.00
N GLY A 135 0.72 5.13 -7.94
CA GLY A 135 0.01 4.56 -6.81
C GLY A 135 0.77 4.62 -5.49
N ILE A 136 2.10 4.55 -5.54
CA ILE A 136 2.98 4.62 -4.37
C ILE A 136 3.17 6.08 -3.97
N ALA A 137 3.48 6.93 -4.95
CA ALA A 137 3.69 8.36 -4.72
C ALA A 137 2.43 9.06 -4.15
N THR A 138 1.24 8.72 -4.67
CA THR A 138 -0.02 9.26 -4.13
C THR A 138 -0.36 8.73 -2.75
N PHE A 139 0.06 7.51 -2.39
CA PHE A 139 -0.05 7.01 -1.01
C PHE A 139 0.83 7.83 -0.05
N GLU A 140 2.08 8.12 -0.44
CA GLU A 140 3.03 8.81 0.43
C GLU A 140 2.79 10.32 0.54
N ARG A 141 2.38 10.95 -0.55
CA ARG A 141 2.41 12.42 -0.68
C ARG A 141 1.09 13.03 -1.15
N GLY A 142 0.14 12.22 -1.60
CA GLY A 142 -1.07 12.72 -2.25
C GLY A 142 -0.77 13.51 -3.54
N GLY A 143 -1.64 14.46 -3.87
CA GLY A 143 -1.42 15.44 -4.93
C GLY A 143 -1.42 14.88 -6.36
N LEU A 144 -0.92 15.70 -7.29
CA LEU A 144 -0.65 15.34 -8.68
C LEU A 144 0.76 14.74 -8.78
N VAL A 145 0.87 13.60 -9.44
CA VAL A 145 2.11 12.87 -9.64
C VAL A 145 2.38 12.70 -11.12
N VAL A 146 3.63 12.96 -11.50
CA VAL A 146 4.21 12.54 -12.78
C VAL A 146 5.33 11.55 -12.47
N ASP A 147 5.14 10.32 -12.93
CA ASP A 147 6.09 9.23 -12.85
C ASP A 147 6.92 9.20 -14.13
N ALA A 148 8.25 9.15 -13.97
CA ALA A 148 9.20 9.14 -15.06
C ALA A 148 9.37 7.76 -15.73
N GLY A 149 8.72 6.71 -15.23
CA GLY A 149 8.86 5.36 -15.77
C GLY A 149 10.23 4.75 -15.51
N VAL A 150 10.54 3.67 -16.21
CA VAL A 150 11.75 2.87 -15.98
C VAL A 150 12.71 2.91 -17.16
N VAL A 151 14.01 2.79 -16.89
CA VAL A 151 15.00 2.56 -17.95
C VAL A 151 14.88 1.09 -18.37
N ARG A 152 14.96 0.80 -19.67
CA ARG A 152 15.12 -0.58 -20.13
C ARG A 152 16.48 -1.09 -19.64
N GLY A 153 16.46 -2.10 -18.78
CA GLY A 153 17.65 -2.88 -18.43
C GLY A 153 18.11 -3.73 -19.61
#